data_AF-A0A7K0BSK1-F1
#
_entry.id   AF-A0A7K0BSK1-F1
#
_cell.length_a   1.000
_cell.length_b   1.000
_cell.length_c   1.000
_cell.angle_alpha   90.00
_cell.angle_beta   90.00
_cell.angle_gamma   90.00
#
_symmetry.space_group_name_H-M   'P 1'
#
loop_
_entity.id
_entity.type
_entity.pdbx_description
1 polymer ?
#
loop_
_entity_poly.entity_id
_entity_poly.type
_entity_poly.pdbx_seq_one_letter_code
_entity_poly.pdbx_strand_id
1 'polypeptide(L)'
;MATAPARWVFLFTSIPFALIMGLWVWLADRDAGWAFPVIGGLLAGAAFGGLLAFLTQRSLNRDKAATGTGTRGEVLTLNRAIGRGRPPEDPALDEAALTLIARRRRQLRFTYRWNPLLCAFLAVLALLQALTTPLWYIAVAFWVLMIPATLVSARRSQARLDAVETAVRARHP
;
A
#
# COMPACT_ATOMS: atom_id res chain seq x y z
N MET A 1 8.06 -13.36 3.03
CA MET A 1 6.93 -13.10 3.95
C MET A 1 5.80 -14.05 3.60
N ALA A 2 5.37 -14.91 4.52
CA ALA A 2 4.01 -15.48 4.46
C ALA A 2 3.05 -14.28 4.44
N THR A 3 1.98 -14.28 3.63
CA THR A 3 0.96 -13.22 3.76
C THR A 3 0.47 -13.28 5.20
N ALA A 4 0.85 -12.28 5.99
CA ALA A 4 0.43 -12.19 7.37
C ALA A 4 -1.10 -12.27 7.38
N PRO A 5 -1.73 -13.11 8.22
CA PRO A 5 -3.17 -13.12 8.38
C PRO A 5 -3.73 -11.70 8.51
N ALA A 6 -4.94 -11.43 7.99
CA ALA A 6 -5.50 -10.08 7.97
C ALA A 6 -5.47 -9.38 9.35
N ARG A 7 -5.67 -10.13 10.44
CA ARG A 7 -5.52 -9.65 11.83
C ARG A 7 -4.13 -9.09 12.14
N TRP A 8 -3.07 -9.66 11.59
CA TRP A 8 -1.71 -9.15 11.76
C TRP A 8 -1.49 -7.89 10.94
N VAL A 9 -1.96 -7.85 9.69
CA VAL A 9 -1.92 -6.61 8.88
C VAL A 9 -2.66 -5.48 9.62
N PHE A 10 -3.83 -5.78 10.16
CA PHE A 10 -4.59 -4.86 11.01
C PHE A 10 -3.77 -4.39 12.20
N LEU A 11 -3.24 -5.29 13.04
CA LEU A 11 -2.48 -4.90 14.24
C LEU A 11 -1.23 -4.07 13.90
N PHE A 12 -0.43 -4.51 12.92
CA PHE A 12 0.80 -3.84 12.53
C PHE A 12 0.58 -2.48 11.85
N THR A 13 -0.60 -2.23 11.29
CA THR A 13 -0.93 -0.92 10.69
C THR A 13 -1.67 -0.02 11.65
N SER A 14 -2.60 -0.56 12.45
CA SER A 14 -3.46 0.20 13.36
C SER A 14 -2.66 0.77 14.54
N ILE A 15 -1.79 -0.02 15.17
CA ILE A 15 -1.08 0.42 16.39
C ILE A 15 -0.13 1.59 16.09
N PRO A 16 0.79 1.51 15.10
CA PRO A 16 1.68 2.64 14.82
C PRO A 16 0.90 3.88 14.37
N PHE A 17 -0.16 3.69 13.58
CA PHE A 17 -0.98 4.81 13.12
C PHE A 17 -1.75 5.46 14.28
N ALA A 18 -2.31 4.67 15.20
CA ALA A 18 -2.97 5.18 16.39
C ALA A 18 -2.02 6.00 17.27
N LEU A 19 -0.80 5.52 17.47
CA LEU A 19 0.23 6.21 18.25
C LEU A 19 0.65 7.52 17.58
N ILE A 20 0.93 7.49 16.27
CA ILE A 20 1.32 8.69 15.51
C ILE A 20 0.20 9.73 15.52
N MET A 21 -1.04 9.31 15.26
CA MET A 21 -2.19 10.21 15.24
C MET A 21 -2.54 10.74 16.62
N GLY A 22 -2.49 9.90 17.66
CA GLY A 22 -2.71 10.33 19.04
C GLY A 22 -1.68 11.35 19.50
N LEU A 23 -0.39 11.10 19.21
CA LEU A 23 0.68 12.05 19.47
C LEU A 23 0.49 13.36 18.68
N TRP A 24 0.11 13.26 17.41
CA TRP A 24 -0.15 14.43 16.57
C TRP A 24 -1.29 15.29 17.12
N VAL A 25 -2.43 14.68 17.49
CA VAL A 25 -3.57 15.41 18.07
C VAL A 25 -3.19 16.04 19.40
N TRP A 26 -2.44 15.32 20.25
CA TRP A 26 -1.98 15.87 21.53
C TRP A 26 -1.02 17.05 21.35
N LEU A 27 -0.18 17.03 20.31
CA LEU A 27 0.72 18.15 19.99
C LEU A 27 -0.04 19.34 19.38
N ALA A 28 -1.09 19.08 18.60
CA ALA A 28 -1.88 20.11 17.94
C ALA A 28 -2.81 20.86 18.91
N ASP A 29 -3.32 20.19 19.94
CA ASP A 29 -4.19 20.77 20.95
C ASP A 29 -3.82 20.22 22.33
N ARG A 30 -2.98 20.97 23.05
CA ARG A 30 -2.52 20.59 24.40
C ARG A 30 -3.56 20.92 25.48
N ASP A 31 -4.52 21.79 25.16
CA ASP A 31 -5.55 22.21 26.10
C ASP A 31 -6.70 21.18 26.14
N ALA A 32 -6.91 20.45 25.05
CA ALA A 32 -7.71 19.24 25.03
C ALA A 32 -7.07 18.17 25.94
N GLY A 33 -7.67 17.93 27.11
CA GLY A 33 -7.23 16.92 28.06
C GLY A 33 -6.92 15.56 27.42
N TRP A 34 -6.00 14.81 28.03
CA TRP A 34 -5.35 13.61 27.45
C TRP A 34 -6.29 12.53 26.88
N ALA A 35 -7.55 12.45 27.34
CA ALA A 35 -8.51 11.47 26.86
C ALA A 35 -8.87 11.68 25.37
N PHE A 36 -8.97 12.93 24.91
CA PHE A 36 -9.34 13.25 23.53
C PHE A 36 -8.34 12.73 22.49
N PRO A 37 -7.02 13.02 22.58
CA PRO A 37 -6.04 12.50 21.64
C PRO A 37 -5.90 10.98 21.68
N VAL A 38 -6.05 10.35 22.86
CA VAL A 38 -6.02 8.88 22.98
C VAL A 38 -7.19 8.25 22.24
N ILE A 39 -8.42 8.72 22.48
CA ILE A 39 -9.62 8.18 21.81
C ILE A 39 -9.56 8.46 20.30
N GLY A 40 -9.21 9.68 19.91
CA GLY A 40 -9.07 10.07 18.51
C GLY A 40 -8.03 9.22 17.77
N GLY A 41 -6.86 9.02 18.38
CA GLY A 41 -5.80 8.17 17.84
C GLY A 41 -6.26 6.71 17.67
N LEU A 42 -6.91 6.14 18.69
CA LEU A 42 -7.42 4.76 18.63
C LEU A 42 -8.47 4.58 17.54
N LEU A 43 -9.44 5.50 17.42
CA LEU A 43 -10.46 5.46 16.38
C LEU A 43 -9.85 5.60 14.99
N ALA A 44 -8.94 6.55 14.79
CA ALA A 44 -8.25 6.74 13.52
C ALA A 44 -7.41 5.52 13.14
N GLY A 45 -6.67 4.94 14.10
CA GLY A 45 -5.91 3.71 13.94
C GLY A 45 -6.77 2.52 13.54
N ALA A 46 -7.85 2.28 14.26
CA ALA A 46 -8.77 1.17 13.97
C ALA A 46 -9.43 1.34 12.59
N ALA A 47 -9.89 2.54 12.25
CA ALA A 47 -10.49 2.82 10.95
C ALA A 47 -9.48 2.61 9.80
N PHE A 48 -8.28 3.19 9.92
CA PHE A 48 -7.24 3.08 8.90
C PHE A 48 -6.74 1.65 8.72
N GLY A 49 -6.39 0.97 9.82
CA GLY A 49 -5.91 -0.41 9.75
C GLY A 49 -7.00 -1.40 9.32
N GLY A 50 -8.26 -1.16 9.71
CA GLY A 50 -9.41 -1.94 9.24
C GLY A 50 -9.59 -1.83 7.73
N LEU A 51 -9.56 -0.59 7.20
CA LEU A 51 -9.62 -0.34 5.77
C LEU A 51 -8.46 -1.00 5.02
N LEU A 52 -7.21 -0.87 5.50
CA LEU A 52 -6.04 -1.49 4.87
C LEU A 52 -6.10 -3.02 4.90
N ALA A 53 -6.52 -3.62 6.01
CA ALA A 53 -6.68 -5.06 6.12
C ALA A 53 -7.75 -5.56 5.14
N PHE A 54 -8.88 -4.86 5.05
CA PHE A 54 -9.94 -5.17 4.08
C PHE A 54 -9.45 -5.07 2.63
N LEU A 55 -8.79 -3.97 2.26
CA LEU A 55 -8.28 -3.77 0.89
C LEU A 55 -7.22 -4.81 0.53
N THR A 56 -6.35 -5.17 1.47
CA THR A 56 -5.33 -6.20 1.29
C THR A 56 -5.97 -7.57 1.10
N GLN A 57 -6.94 -7.94 1.95
CA GLN A 57 -7.66 -9.19 1.82
C GLN A 57 -8.44 -9.26 0.50
N ARG A 58 -9.10 -8.17 0.10
CA ARG A 58 -9.79 -8.06 -1.19
C ARG A 58 -8.83 -8.20 -2.37
N SER A 59 -7.64 -7.61 -2.28
CA SER A 59 -6.60 -7.77 -3.31
C SER A 59 -6.13 -9.22 -3.41
N LEU A 60 -5.85 -9.87 -2.28
CA LEU A 60 -5.43 -11.27 -2.24
C LEU A 60 -6.49 -12.22 -2.79
N ASN A 61 -7.76 -12.01 -2.44
CA ASN A 61 -8.87 -12.81 -2.95
C ASN A 61 -9.00 -12.66 -4.47
N ARG A 62 -8.82 -11.43 -4.99
CA ARG A 62 -8.80 -11.19 -6.43
C ARG A 62 -7.57 -11.80 -7.11
N ASP A 63 -6.40 -11.80 -6.46
CA ASP A 63 -5.16 -12.39 -6.99
C ASP A 63 -5.32 -13.91 -7.11
N LYS A 64 -5.92 -14.53 -6.09
CA LYS A 64 -6.29 -15.94 -6.12
C LYS A 64 -7.29 -16.24 -7.24
N ALA A 65 -8.34 -15.43 -7.39
CA ALA A 65 -9.33 -15.62 -8.45
C ALA A 65 -8.73 -15.46 -9.87
N ALA A 66 -7.77 -14.56 -10.04
CA ALA A 66 -7.16 -14.28 -11.33
C ALA A 66 -6.12 -15.32 -11.77
N THR A 67 -5.51 -16.04 -10.84
CA THR A 67 -4.44 -17.01 -11.14
C THR A 67 -4.97 -18.40 -11.45
N GLY A 68 -6.22 -18.72 -11.07
CA GLY A 68 -6.83 -20.03 -11.29
C GLY A 68 -6.16 -21.18 -10.51
N THR A 69 -5.04 -20.94 -9.83
CA THR A 69 -4.29 -21.94 -9.09
C THR A 69 -4.98 -22.27 -7.77
N GLY A 70 -5.13 -23.58 -7.50
CA GLY A 70 -5.96 -24.09 -6.42
C GLY A 70 -5.39 -23.82 -5.03
N THR A 71 -4.07 -23.69 -4.89
CA THR A 71 -3.43 -23.62 -3.57
C THR A 71 -2.99 -22.21 -3.19
N ARG A 72 -3.16 -21.87 -1.90
CA ARG A 72 -2.64 -20.62 -1.32
C ARG A 72 -1.12 -20.52 -1.42
N GLY A 73 -0.43 -21.66 -1.44
CA GLY A 73 1.03 -21.74 -1.54
C GLY A 73 1.57 -21.24 -2.87
N GLU A 74 0.96 -21.67 -3.99
CA GLU A 74 1.36 -21.26 -5.34
C GLU A 74 1.20 -19.75 -5.53
N VAL A 75 0.05 -19.20 -5.11
CA VAL A 75 -0.21 -17.75 -5.16
C VAL A 75 0.85 -16.98 -4.36
N LEU A 76 1.29 -17.51 -3.21
CA LEU A 76 2.34 -16.89 -2.41
C LEU A 76 3.71 -16.96 -3.08
N THR A 77 4.09 -18.12 -3.62
CA THR A 77 5.34 -18.31 -4.36
C THR A 77 5.39 -17.38 -5.55
N LEU A 78 4.30 -17.30 -6.31
CA LEU A 78 4.18 -16.41 -7.47
C LEU A 78 4.28 -14.93 -7.07
N ASN A 79 3.53 -14.49 -6.05
CA ASN A 79 3.59 -13.11 -5.56
C ASN A 79 5.00 -12.74 -5.06
N ARG A 80 5.73 -13.69 -4.46
CA ARG A 80 7.12 -13.49 -4.01
C ARG A 80 8.10 -13.40 -5.18
N ALA A 81 7.98 -14.29 -6.18
CA ALA A 81 8.79 -14.27 -7.37
C ALA A 81 8.64 -12.93 -8.10
N ILE A 82 7.40 -12.52 -8.38
CA ILE A 82 7.07 -11.24 -9.02
C ILE A 82 7.55 -10.05 -8.16
N GLY A 83 7.33 -10.08 -6.84
CA GLY A 83 7.77 -9.00 -5.95
C GLY A 83 9.29 -8.78 -5.93
N ARG A 84 10.06 -9.86 -6.15
CA ARG A 84 11.52 -9.85 -6.27
C ARG A 84 12.00 -9.58 -7.71
N GLY A 85 11.10 -9.49 -8.68
CA GLY A 85 11.47 -9.32 -10.09
C GLY A 85 12.12 -10.58 -10.69
N ARG A 86 11.80 -11.78 -10.20
CA ARG A 86 12.27 -13.06 -10.74
C ARG A 86 11.11 -13.85 -11.35
N PRO A 87 11.31 -14.58 -12.47
CA PRO A 87 10.30 -15.48 -12.99
C PRO A 87 10.02 -16.61 -11.99
N PRO A 88 8.80 -17.20 -12.00
CA PRO A 88 8.53 -18.41 -11.23
C PRO A 88 9.49 -19.54 -11.65
N GLU A 89 9.89 -20.38 -10.70
CA GLU A 89 10.78 -21.52 -10.95
C GLU A 89 10.07 -22.61 -11.76
N ASP A 90 8.76 -22.80 -11.51
CA ASP A 90 7.91 -23.76 -12.21
C ASP A 90 7.30 -23.15 -13.49
N PRO A 91 7.61 -23.68 -14.69
CA PRO A 91 7.03 -23.23 -15.95
C PRO A 91 5.51 -23.40 -16.03
N ALA A 92 4.91 -24.33 -15.26
CA ALA A 92 3.46 -24.50 -15.23
C ALA A 92 2.73 -23.27 -14.66
N LEU A 93 3.44 -22.38 -13.96
CA LEU A 93 2.90 -21.14 -13.39
C LEU A 93 3.06 -19.92 -14.31
N ASP A 94 3.65 -20.07 -15.51
CA ASP A 94 3.97 -18.95 -16.40
C ASP A 94 2.71 -18.21 -16.87
N GLU A 95 1.64 -18.91 -17.26
CA GLU A 95 0.38 -18.29 -17.68
C GLU A 95 -0.30 -17.52 -16.54
N ALA A 96 -0.32 -18.11 -15.34
CA ALA A 96 -0.82 -17.46 -14.13
C ALA A 96 0.00 -16.21 -13.77
N ALA A 97 1.32 -16.26 -13.98
CA ALA A 97 2.22 -15.12 -13.80
C ALA A 97 1.87 -13.96 -14.74
N LEU A 98 1.72 -14.25 -16.04
CA LEU A 98 1.36 -13.24 -17.05
C LEU A 98 0.01 -12.59 -16.75
N THR A 99 -0.99 -13.39 -16.35
CA THR A 99 -2.31 -12.88 -15.96
C THR A 99 -2.24 -11.95 -14.75
N LEU A 100 -1.46 -12.33 -13.73
CA LEU A 100 -1.25 -11.51 -12.54
C LEU A 100 -0.48 -10.21 -12.85
N ILE A 101 0.53 -10.27 -13.74
CA ILE A 101 1.28 -9.10 -14.23
C ILE A 101 0.35 -8.12 -14.94
N ALA A 102 -0.49 -8.60 -15.88
CA ALA A 102 -1.43 -7.76 -16.62
C ALA A 102 -2.41 -7.03 -15.70
N ARG A 103 -2.87 -7.70 -14.63
CA ARG A 103 -3.72 -7.08 -13.61
C ARG A 103 -2.94 -6.06 -12.77
N ARG A 104 -1.74 -6.38 -12.30
CA ARG A 104 -0.90 -5.45 -11.52
C ARG A 104 -0.56 -4.19 -12.32
N ARG A 105 -0.31 -4.30 -13.63
CA ARG A 105 -0.14 -3.13 -14.51
C ARG A 105 -1.39 -2.24 -14.57
N ARG A 106 -2.59 -2.82 -14.62
CA ARG A 106 -3.84 -2.04 -14.55
C ARG A 106 -3.96 -1.29 -13.22
N GLN A 107 -3.67 -1.96 -12.11
CA GLN A 107 -3.66 -1.34 -10.79
C GLN A 107 -2.60 -0.23 -10.68
N LEU A 108 -1.37 -0.49 -11.12
CA LEU A 108 -0.29 0.50 -11.12
C LEU A 108 -0.61 1.73 -11.97
N ARG A 109 -1.27 1.57 -13.13
CA ARG A 109 -1.72 2.71 -13.94
C ARG A 109 -2.72 3.59 -13.18
N PHE A 110 -3.66 2.96 -12.48
CA PHE A 110 -4.61 3.67 -11.63
C PHE A 110 -3.88 4.40 -10.49
N THR A 111 -3.06 3.67 -9.73
CA THR A 111 -2.28 4.22 -8.61
C THR A 111 -1.34 5.35 -9.05
N TYR A 112 -0.67 5.20 -10.19
CA TYR A 112 0.23 6.22 -10.74
C TYR A 112 -0.49 7.52 -11.08
N ARG A 113 -1.74 7.44 -11.56
CA ARG A 113 -2.55 8.62 -11.88
C ARG A 113 -3.16 9.26 -10.64
N TRP A 114 -3.69 8.45 -9.73
CA TRP A 114 -4.53 8.95 -8.63
C TRP A 114 -3.77 9.21 -7.33
N ASN A 115 -2.73 8.44 -7.00
CA ASN A 115 -2.02 8.63 -5.73
C ASN A 115 -1.31 10.00 -5.64
N PRO A 116 -0.61 10.49 -6.68
CA PRO A 116 -0.01 11.82 -6.62
C PRO A 116 -1.05 12.92 -6.44
N LEU A 117 -2.20 12.80 -7.10
CA LEU A 117 -3.32 13.74 -6.95
C LEU A 117 -3.89 13.72 -5.54
N LEU A 118 -4.08 12.52 -4.96
CA LEU A 118 -4.52 12.39 -3.57
C LEU A 118 -3.50 13.00 -2.60
N CYS A 119 -2.20 12.75 -2.79
CA CYS A 119 -1.16 13.33 -1.94
C CYS A 119 -1.11 14.87 -2.08
N ALA A 120 -1.22 15.39 -3.31
CA ALA A 120 -1.27 16.82 -3.55
C ALA A 120 -2.49 17.48 -2.91
N PHE A 121 -3.67 16.85 -3.02
CA PHE A 121 -4.89 17.30 -2.37
C PHE A 121 -4.74 17.34 -0.84
N LEU A 122 -4.19 16.28 -0.23
CA LEU A 122 -3.93 16.24 1.21
C LEU A 122 -2.86 17.26 1.65
N ALA A 123 -1.86 17.53 0.81
CA ALA A 123 -0.89 18.59 1.05
C ALA A 123 -1.53 19.98 1.06
N VAL A 124 -2.46 20.26 0.13
CA VAL A 124 -3.22 21.52 0.11
C VAL A 124 -4.09 21.65 1.36
N LEU A 125 -4.81 20.59 1.76
CA LEU A 125 -5.60 20.62 2.99
C LEU A 125 -4.73 20.87 4.23
N ALA A 126 -3.57 20.19 4.33
CA ALA A 126 -2.61 20.42 5.40
C ALA A 126 -2.06 21.85 5.38
N LEU A 127 -1.84 22.44 4.19
CA LEU A 127 -1.37 23.81 4.05
C LEU A 127 -2.42 24.82 4.52
N LEU A 128 -3.69 24.60 4.20
CA LEU A 128 -4.78 25.43 4.71
C LEU A 128 -4.87 25.37 6.24
N GLN A 129 -4.68 24.19 6.83
CA GLN A 129 -4.61 24.04 8.29
C GLN A 129 -3.34 24.66 8.90
N ALA A 130 -2.24 24.72 8.16
CA ALA A 130 -1.01 25.36 8.61
C ALA A 130 -1.15 26.88 8.79
N LEU A 131 -2.14 27.50 8.13
CA LEU A 131 -2.48 28.91 8.32
C LEU A 131 -3.03 29.20 9.72
N THR A 132 -3.65 28.20 10.38
CA THR A 132 -4.18 28.34 11.74
C THR A 132 -3.22 27.76 12.78
N THR A 133 -2.56 26.65 12.47
CA THR A 133 -1.69 25.92 13.40
C THR A 133 -0.36 25.53 12.74
N PRO A 134 0.78 26.15 13.09
CA PRO A 134 2.06 25.95 12.39
C PRO A 134 2.58 24.50 12.34
N LEU A 135 2.17 23.63 13.27
CA LEU A 135 2.59 22.22 13.27
C LEU A 135 2.19 21.48 11.97
N TRP A 136 1.14 21.92 11.27
CA TRP A 136 0.71 21.30 10.02
C TRP A 136 1.71 21.45 8.86
N TYR A 137 2.69 22.34 8.95
CA TYR A 137 3.79 22.37 7.97
C TYR A 137 4.55 21.05 7.90
N ILE A 138 4.61 20.28 8.99
CA ILE A 138 5.19 18.93 9.00
C ILE A 138 4.35 17.99 8.11
N ALA A 139 3.02 18.05 8.20
CA ALA A 139 2.14 17.26 7.37
C ALA A 139 2.22 17.68 5.89
N VAL A 140 2.34 18.99 5.61
CA VAL A 140 2.59 19.49 4.25
C VAL A 140 3.86 18.87 3.68
N ALA A 141 4.98 18.96 4.41
CA ALA A 141 6.25 18.39 3.98
C ALA A 141 6.15 16.87 3.74
N PHE A 142 5.49 16.14 4.65
CA PHE A 142 5.24 14.71 4.50
C PHE A 142 4.49 14.38 3.20
N TRP A 143 3.35 15.05 2.94
CA TRP A 143 2.54 14.77 1.75
C TRP A 143 3.25 15.17 0.46
N VAL A 144 3.99 16.28 0.45
CA VAL A 144 4.81 16.71 -0.68
C VAL A 144 5.90 15.68 -0.99
N LEU A 145 6.58 15.14 0.04
CA LEU A 145 7.61 14.10 -0.13
C LEU A 145 7.02 12.75 -0.60
N MET A 146 5.76 12.45 -0.25
CA MET A 146 5.07 11.24 -0.73
C MET A 146 4.77 11.27 -2.23
N ILE A 147 4.67 12.44 -2.87
CA ILE A 147 4.46 12.55 -4.31
C ILE A 147 5.61 11.88 -5.10
N PRO A 148 6.88 12.31 -5.00
CA PRO A 148 7.97 11.64 -5.71
C PRO A 148 8.19 10.20 -5.22
N ALA A 149 7.99 9.91 -3.93
CA ALA A 149 8.13 8.56 -3.40
C ALA A 149 7.16 7.57 -4.06
N THR A 150 5.89 7.95 -4.24
CA THR A 150 4.89 7.11 -4.91
C THR A 150 5.19 6.94 -6.41
N LEU A 151 5.67 7.98 -7.09
CA LEU A 151 6.09 7.90 -8.49
C LEU A 151 7.30 6.98 -8.70
N VAL A 152 8.34 7.13 -7.87
CA VAL A 152 9.55 6.27 -7.92
C VAL A 152 9.20 4.82 -7.59
N SER A 153 8.37 4.59 -6.58
CA SER A 153 7.90 3.25 -6.22
C SER A 153 7.11 2.59 -7.36
N ALA A 154 6.23 3.34 -8.03
CA ALA A 154 5.47 2.85 -9.18
C ALA A 154 6.39 2.49 -10.37
N ARG A 155 7.36 3.35 -10.70
CA ARG A 155 8.36 3.08 -11.76
C ARG A 155 9.20 1.84 -11.47
N ARG A 156 9.71 1.71 -10.23
CA ARG A 156 10.45 0.51 -9.79
C ARG A 156 9.60 -0.75 -9.89
N SER A 157 8.31 -0.65 -9.55
CA SER A 157 7.38 -1.77 -9.63
C SER A 157 7.11 -2.17 -11.09
N GLN A 158 6.95 -1.20 -12.00
CA GLN A 158 6.80 -1.45 -13.44
C GLN A 158 8.03 -2.18 -14.01
N ALA A 159 9.24 -1.65 -13.76
CA ALA A 159 10.48 -2.27 -14.24
C ALA A 159 10.64 -3.72 -13.77
N ARG A 160 10.22 -4.04 -12.53
CA ARG A 160 10.22 -5.43 -12.03
C ARG A 160 9.21 -6.32 -12.76
N LEU A 161 8.02 -5.81 -13.06
CA LEU A 161 7.02 -6.56 -13.81
C LEU A 161 7.49 -6.83 -15.25
N ASP A 162 8.12 -5.85 -15.88
CA ASP A 162 8.64 -5.95 -17.24
C ASP A 162 9.76 -7.00 -17.31
N ALA A 163 10.68 -7.00 -16.34
CA ALA A 163 11.74 -8.00 -16.24
C ALA A 163 11.19 -9.44 -16.11
N VAL A 164 10.17 -9.64 -15.29
CA VAL A 164 9.53 -10.95 -15.11
C VAL A 164 8.81 -11.39 -16.37
N GLU A 165 8.05 -10.50 -17.01
CA GLU A 165 7.33 -10.82 -18.24
C GLU A 165 8.29 -11.21 -19.37
N THR A 166 9.37 -10.47 -19.57
CA THR A 166 10.40 -10.80 -20.56
C THR A 166 11.02 -12.17 -20.30
N ALA A 167 11.35 -12.46 -19.03
CA ALA A 167 11.93 -13.74 -18.64
C ALA A 167 10.97 -14.92 -18.84
N VAL A 168 9.67 -14.74 -18.57
CA VAL A 168 8.65 -15.77 -18.81
C VAL A 168 8.43 -15.99 -20.30
N ARG A 169 8.30 -14.93 -21.10
CA ARG A 169 8.11 -15.04 -22.56
C ARG A 169 9.31 -15.70 -23.26
N ALA A 170 10.53 -15.46 -22.78
CA ALA A 170 11.73 -16.10 -23.33
C ALA A 170 11.74 -17.63 -23.20
N ARG A 171 10.90 -18.22 -22.33
CA ARG A 171 10.76 -19.68 -22.20
C ARG A 171 9.82 -20.30 -23.24
N HIS A 172 8.97 -19.49 -23.89
CA HIS A 172 7.95 -19.93 -24.84
C HIS A 172 8.13 -19.19 -26.19
N PRO A 173 9.18 -19.55 -26.97
CA PRO A 173 9.49 -18.91 -28.25
C PRO A 173 8.45 -19.18 -29.34
#